data_AF-J2Y7E8-F1
#
_entry.id   AF-J2Y7E8-F1
#
_cell.length_a   1.000
_cell.length_b   1.000
_cell.length_c   1.000
_cell.angle_alpha   90.00
_cell.angle_beta   90.00
_cell.angle_gamma   90.00
#
_symmetry.space_group_name_H-M   'P 1'
#
loop_
_entity.id
_entity.type
_entity.pdbx_description
1 polymer ?
#
loop_
_entity_poly.entity_id
_entity_poly.type
_entity_poly.pdbx_seq_one_letter_code
_entity_poly.pdbx_strand_id
1 'polypeptide(L)'
;MIDANNIKKHIFLMFFMAAFFGVFGPLTLECSWWWYLFLVVVVFCFSLYLIYYCERFVVFFAAILSAAIFTFPYISSSLAYLIASDSFGKGDPRSVVIGTAPITIVFLMFLVIFYSKSSFFPFECVGNRVTARPKKIVNSKSYNLGLISGVSTLTGSMFLKSVGAETGGMVALVICAGCSVIILFYLRHSIRGLRTLHIRERKMPTPYTFMQIDEIREARSRWWLGRLFKWMGSLRQSTGS
;
A
#
# COMPACT_ATOMS: atom_id res chain seq x y z
N MET A 1 11.71 -10.09 -1.93
CA MET A 1 12.01 -10.21 -3.37
C MET A 1 10.68 -10.10 -4.10
N ILE A 2 10.59 -9.31 -5.17
CA ILE A 2 9.35 -9.22 -5.95
C ILE A 2 9.39 -10.37 -6.96
N ASP A 3 8.94 -11.56 -6.54
CA ASP A 3 8.87 -12.71 -7.47
C ASP A 3 7.79 -12.47 -8.50
N ALA A 4 8.11 -12.67 -9.79
CA ALA A 4 7.17 -12.47 -10.91
C ALA A 4 5.83 -13.22 -10.70
N ASN A 5 5.87 -14.40 -10.09
CA ASN A 5 4.69 -15.20 -9.79
C ASN A 5 3.85 -14.68 -8.61
N ASN A 6 4.47 -13.94 -7.68
CA ASN A 6 3.81 -13.42 -6.48
C ASN A 6 3.43 -11.93 -6.59
N ILE A 7 3.87 -11.23 -7.65
CA ILE A 7 3.47 -9.84 -7.95
C ILE A 7 1.95 -9.71 -7.96
N LYS A 8 1.28 -10.57 -8.74
CA LYS A 8 -0.18 -10.56 -8.87
C LYS A 8 -0.85 -10.72 -7.50
N LYS A 9 -0.41 -11.71 -6.72
CA LYS A 9 -0.96 -11.99 -5.39
C LYS A 9 -0.80 -10.80 -4.45
N HIS A 10 0.38 -10.17 -4.40
CA HIS A 10 0.62 -9.01 -3.54
C HIS A 10 -0.24 -7.80 -3.93
N ILE A 11 -0.37 -7.50 -5.22
CA ILE A 11 -1.15 -6.34 -5.67
C ILE A 11 -2.65 -6.58 -5.45
N PHE A 12 -3.15 -7.78 -5.75
CA PHE A 12 -4.54 -8.12 -5.42
C PHE A 12 -4.78 -8.11 -3.91
N LEU A 13 -3.85 -8.62 -3.11
CA LEU A 13 -3.97 -8.57 -1.65
C LEU A 13 -4.03 -7.12 -1.14
N MET A 14 -3.19 -6.21 -1.65
CA MET A 14 -3.28 -4.79 -1.32
C MET A 14 -4.61 -4.19 -1.76
N PHE A 15 -5.09 -4.52 -2.96
CA PHE A 15 -6.39 -4.08 -3.45
C PHE A 15 -7.53 -4.55 -2.54
N PHE A 16 -7.60 -5.84 -2.22
CA PHE A 16 -8.64 -6.41 -1.36
C PHE A 16 -8.57 -5.84 0.05
N MET A 17 -7.37 -5.62 0.60
CA MET A 17 -7.20 -4.95 1.89
C MET A 17 -7.72 -3.51 1.84
N ALA A 18 -7.31 -2.73 0.83
CA ALA A 18 -7.77 -1.35 0.67
C ALA A 18 -9.30 -1.25 0.47
N ALA A 19 -9.88 -2.16 -0.31
CA ALA A 19 -11.32 -2.25 -0.50
C ALA A 19 -12.01 -2.65 0.82
N PHE A 20 -11.57 -3.72 1.48
CA PHE A 20 -12.18 -4.19 2.74
C PHE A 20 -12.16 -3.10 3.82
N PHE A 21 -11.01 -2.46 4.04
CA PHE A 21 -10.92 -1.38 5.00
C PHE A 21 -11.64 -0.12 4.54
N GLY A 22 -11.68 0.12 3.23
CA GLY A 22 -12.42 1.22 2.62
C GLY A 22 -13.88 1.26 3.03
N VAL A 23 -14.53 0.09 3.22
CA VAL A 23 -15.93 -0.04 3.66
C VAL A 23 -16.21 0.64 5.01
N PHE A 24 -15.23 0.75 5.91
CA PHE A 24 -15.43 1.42 7.20
C PHE A 24 -15.69 2.92 7.08
N GLY A 25 -15.29 3.56 5.99
CA GLY A 25 -15.61 4.96 5.72
C GLY A 25 -17.11 5.15 5.41
N PRO A 26 -17.65 4.54 4.35
CA PRO A 26 -19.06 4.68 3.94
C PRO A 26 -20.08 4.28 5.00
N LEU A 27 -19.73 3.35 5.89
CA LEU A 27 -20.58 2.98 7.03
C LEU A 27 -20.88 4.17 7.95
N THR A 28 -20.08 5.24 7.90
CA THR A 28 -20.29 6.46 8.69
C THR A 28 -21.16 7.50 8.00
N LEU A 29 -21.33 7.43 6.66
CA LEU A 29 -22.02 8.44 5.85
C LEU A 29 -22.92 7.76 4.81
N GLU A 30 -24.22 7.66 5.10
CA GLU A 30 -25.23 6.97 4.28
C GLU A 30 -25.26 7.42 2.80
N CYS A 31 -24.90 8.68 2.52
CA CYS A 31 -24.91 9.26 1.17
C CYS A 31 -23.63 8.99 0.33
N SER A 32 -22.64 8.28 0.87
CA SER A 32 -21.29 8.18 0.26
C SER A 32 -20.99 6.87 -0.49
N TRP A 33 -21.94 5.95 -0.57
CA TRP A 33 -21.75 4.63 -1.20
C TRP A 33 -21.37 4.70 -2.69
N TRP A 34 -21.95 5.62 -3.46
CA TRP A 34 -21.62 5.81 -4.87
C TRP A 34 -20.17 6.27 -5.07
N TRP A 35 -19.72 7.23 -4.28
CA TRP A 35 -18.33 7.71 -4.30
C TRP A 35 -17.33 6.63 -3.90
N TYR A 36 -17.71 5.81 -2.94
CA TYR A 36 -16.92 4.66 -2.53
C TYR A 36 -16.79 3.60 -3.62
N LEU A 37 -17.91 3.20 -4.24
CA LEU A 37 -17.89 2.24 -5.35
C LEU A 37 -17.05 2.77 -6.52
N PHE A 38 -17.19 4.06 -6.84
CA PHE A 38 -16.35 4.70 -7.85
C PHE A 38 -14.86 4.63 -7.50
N LEU A 39 -14.49 4.97 -6.26
CA LEU A 39 -13.10 4.85 -5.78
C LEU A 39 -12.57 3.42 -5.88
N VAL A 40 -13.37 2.42 -5.47
CA VAL A 40 -12.97 1.00 -5.56
C VAL A 40 -12.70 0.61 -7.01
N VAL A 41 -13.55 1.02 -7.96
CA VAL A 41 -13.35 0.77 -9.39
C VAL A 41 -12.07 1.43 -9.89
N VAL A 42 -11.81 2.68 -9.51
CA VAL A 42 -10.58 3.40 -9.90
C VAL A 42 -9.34 2.68 -9.35
N VAL A 43 -9.34 2.28 -8.08
CA VAL A 43 -8.22 1.55 -7.46
C VAL A 43 -8.06 0.16 -8.09
N PHE A 44 -9.15 -0.49 -8.50
CA PHE A 44 -9.11 -1.74 -9.23
C PHE A 44 -8.46 -1.58 -10.62
N CYS A 45 -8.91 -0.60 -11.40
CA CYS A 45 -8.31 -0.28 -12.69
C CYS A 45 -6.82 0.08 -12.56
N PHE A 46 -6.46 0.86 -11.55
CA PHE A 46 -5.06 1.20 -11.26
C PHE A 46 -4.24 -0.05 -10.87
N SER A 47 -4.81 -0.97 -10.09
CA SER A 47 -4.18 -2.25 -9.75
C SER A 47 -3.93 -3.11 -10.99
N LEU A 48 -4.89 -3.16 -11.92
CA LEU A 48 -4.71 -3.82 -13.21
C LEU A 48 -3.62 -3.16 -14.04
N TYR A 49 -3.57 -1.83 -14.07
CA TYR A 49 -2.49 -1.09 -14.74
C TYR A 49 -1.11 -1.46 -14.17
N LEU A 50 -0.97 -1.54 -12.84
CA LEU A 50 0.27 -1.96 -12.19
C LEU A 50 0.65 -3.41 -12.53
N ILE A 51 -0.33 -4.31 -12.63
CA ILE A 51 -0.11 -5.73 -12.92
C ILE A 51 0.28 -5.96 -14.39
N TYR A 52 -0.39 -5.31 -15.34
CA TYR A 52 -0.30 -5.67 -16.76
C TYR A 52 0.55 -4.71 -17.60
N TYR A 53 0.49 -3.40 -17.34
CA TYR A 53 1.09 -2.38 -18.19
C TYR A 53 2.30 -1.67 -17.58
N CYS A 54 2.38 -1.60 -16.25
CA CYS A 54 3.45 -0.83 -15.60
C CYS A 54 4.80 -1.53 -15.76
N GLU A 55 5.72 -0.91 -16.50
CA GLU A 55 7.13 -1.34 -16.62
C GLU A 55 8.09 -0.41 -15.88
N ARG A 56 7.59 0.77 -15.45
CA ARG A 56 8.36 1.80 -14.78
C ARG A 56 8.50 1.48 -13.30
N PHE A 57 9.71 1.16 -12.88
CA PHE A 57 10.00 0.73 -11.51
C PHE A 57 9.59 1.79 -10.47
N VAL A 58 9.84 3.06 -10.77
CA VAL A 58 9.56 4.17 -9.86
C VAL A 58 8.07 4.30 -9.56
N VAL A 59 7.21 4.21 -10.57
CA VAL A 59 5.75 4.33 -10.42
C VAL A 59 5.20 3.16 -9.62
N PHE A 60 5.65 1.94 -9.95
CA PHE A 60 5.22 0.74 -9.26
C PHE A 60 5.62 0.74 -7.78
N PHE A 61 6.88 1.06 -7.49
CA PHE A 61 7.38 1.06 -6.13
C PHE A 61 6.79 2.22 -5.31
N ALA A 62 6.55 3.38 -5.93
CA ALA A 62 5.81 4.48 -5.32
C ALA A 62 4.37 4.07 -4.95
N ALA A 63 3.66 3.39 -5.87
CA ALA A 63 2.29 2.94 -5.64
C ALA A 63 2.21 1.92 -4.49
N ILE A 64 3.12 0.96 -4.44
CA ILE A 64 3.16 -0.03 -3.36
C ILE A 64 3.51 0.63 -2.02
N LEU A 65 4.52 1.50 -1.99
CA LEU A 65 4.90 2.19 -0.76
C LEU A 65 3.78 3.10 -0.26
N SER A 66 3.15 3.87 -1.14
CA SER A 66 2.03 4.73 -0.77
C SER A 66 0.85 3.91 -0.24
N ALA A 67 0.45 2.84 -0.95
CA ALA A 67 -0.60 1.95 -0.46
C ALA A 67 -0.28 1.38 0.92
N ALA A 68 0.96 0.92 1.16
CA ALA A 68 1.36 0.39 2.47
C ALA A 68 1.38 1.45 3.58
N ILE A 69 1.75 2.69 3.27
CA ILE A 69 1.84 3.78 4.25
C ILE A 69 0.45 4.32 4.60
N PHE A 70 -0.47 4.40 3.63
CA PHE A 70 -1.78 5.06 3.84
C PHE A 70 -2.88 4.14 4.36
N THR A 71 -2.75 2.81 4.26
CA THR A 71 -3.77 1.86 4.76
C THR A 71 -3.91 1.87 6.28
N PHE A 72 -2.82 1.80 7.03
CA PHE A 72 -2.86 1.77 8.51
C PHE A 72 -3.39 3.08 9.14
N PRO A 73 -2.95 4.27 8.70
CA PRO A 73 -3.50 5.54 9.17
C PRO A 73 -4.98 5.70 8.82
N TYR A 74 -5.41 5.20 7.66
CA TYR A 74 -6.82 5.24 7.26
C TYR A 74 -7.70 4.43 8.22
N ILE A 75 -7.26 3.23 8.63
CA ILE A 75 -7.96 2.42 9.63
C ILE A 75 -8.01 3.15 10.98
N SER A 76 -6.86 3.67 11.44
CA SER A 76 -6.76 4.42 12.70
C SER A 76 -7.66 5.65 12.71
N SER A 77 -7.72 6.38 11.60
CA SER A 77 -8.57 7.55 11.39
C SER A 77 -10.06 7.21 11.37
N SER A 78 -10.44 6.12 10.71
CA SER A 78 -11.83 5.64 10.69
C SER A 78 -12.30 5.25 12.09
N LEU A 79 -11.46 4.55 12.87
CA LEU A 79 -11.73 4.21 14.25
C LEU A 79 -11.81 5.45 15.15
N ALA A 80 -10.90 6.40 14.99
CA ALA A 80 -10.90 7.67 15.73
C ALA A 80 -12.19 8.47 15.49
N TYR A 81 -12.65 8.52 14.24
CA TYR A 81 -13.91 9.16 13.89
C TYR A 81 -15.11 8.47 14.55
N LEU A 82 -15.17 7.13 14.51
CA LEU A 82 -16.26 6.38 15.12
C LEU A 82 -16.37 6.65 16.63
N ILE A 83 -15.25 6.55 17.36
CA ILE A 83 -15.20 6.82 18.81
C ILE A 83 -15.62 8.27 19.10
N ALA A 84 -15.11 9.23 18.34
CA ALA A 84 -15.45 10.63 18.54
C ALA A 84 -16.91 10.94 18.15
N SER A 85 -17.46 10.26 17.14
CA SER A 85 -18.85 10.44 16.71
C SER A 85 -19.84 9.87 17.74
N ASP A 86 -19.43 8.87 18.51
CA ASP A 86 -20.23 8.31 19.61
C ASP A 86 -20.31 9.29 20.79
N SER A 87 -19.19 9.96 21.10
CA SER A 87 -19.13 10.93 22.21
C SER A 87 -19.72 12.31 21.89
N PHE A 88 -19.54 12.82 20.67
CA PHE A 88 -19.91 14.20 20.30
C PHE A 88 -21.10 14.28 19.32
N GLY A 89 -21.57 13.13 18.80
CA GLY A 89 -22.62 13.06 17.80
C GLY A 89 -22.09 12.98 16.36
N LYS A 90 -22.88 12.34 15.48
CA LYS A 90 -22.53 12.15 14.07
C LYS A 90 -22.46 13.52 13.35
N GLY A 91 -21.32 13.80 12.75
CA GLY A 91 -21.12 15.00 11.93
C GLY A 91 -20.72 16.27 12.70
N ASP A 92 -20.47 16.20 14.02
CA ASP A 92 -19.85 17.32 14.73
C ASP A 92 -18.46 17.60 14.12
N PRO A 93 -18.12 18.86 13.76
CA PRO A 93 -16.78 19.22 13.32
C PRO A 93 -15.67 18.71 14.25
N ARG A 94 -15.92 18.58 15.56
CA ARG A 94 -14.94 18.04 16.52
C ARG A 94 -14.59 16.58 16.23
N SER A 95 -15.58 15.75 15.91
CA SER A 95 -15.39 14.34 15.58
C SER A 95 -14.65 14.16 14.26
N VAL A 96 -14.89 15.05 13.29
CA VAL A 96 -14.14 15.08 12.02
C VAL A 96 -12.68 15.45 12.26
N VAL A 97 -12.41 16.45 13.10
CA VAL A 97 -11.03 16.86 13.44
C VAL A 97 -10.28 15.75 14.17
N ILE A 98 -10.91 15.09 15.15
CA ILE A 98 -10.30 13.95 15.87
C ILE A 98 -10.07 12.77 14.91
N GLY A 99 -11.04 12.48 14.05
CA GLY A 99 -10.94 11.45 13.03
C GLY A 99 -9.80 11.67 12.06
N THR A 100 -9.57 12.90 11.60
CA THR A 100 -8.54 13.23 10.60
C THR A 100 -7.12 13.35 11.17
N ALA A 101 -6.97 13.51 12.49
CA ALA A 101 -5.68 13.69 13.15
C ALA A 101 -4.63 12.58 12.88
N PRO A 102 -4.95 11.27 12.85
CA PRO A 102 -3.95 10.22 12.60
C PRO A 102 -3.36 10.30 11.19
N ILE A 103 -4.20 10.63 10.19
CA ILE A 103 -3.74 10.79 8.79
C ILE A 103 -2.82 12.00 8.67
N THR A 104 -3.18 13.13 9.28
CA THR A 104 -2.37 14.36 9.19
C THR A 104 -1.02 14.19 9.87
N ILE A 105 -0.96 13.54 11.04
CA ILE A 105 0.29 13.24 11.75
C ILE A 105 1.21 12.37 10.89
N VAL A 106 0.69 11.29 10.32
CA VAL A 106 1.48 10.36 9.48
C VAL A 106 1.93 11.05 8.19
N PHE A 107 1.08 11.88 7.59
CA PHE A 107 1.41 12.66 6.41
C PHE A 107 2.52 13.69 6.68
N LEU A 108 2.46 14.41 7.80
CA LEU A 108 3.52 15.34 8.22
C LEU A 108 4.84 14.60 8.43
N MET A 109 4.82 13.45 9.10
CA MET A 109 6.03 12.63 9.25
C MET A 109 6.57 12.12 7.92
N PHE A 110 5.70 11.73 7.00
CA PHE A 110 6.10 11.36 5.65
C PHE A 110 6.81 12.52 4.94
N LEU A 111 6.28 13.76 5.02
CA LEU A 111 6.92 14.95 4.46
C LEU A 111 8.29 15.22 5.10
N VAL A 112 8.39 15.14 6.44
CA VAL A 112 9.68 15.30 7.14
C VAL A 112 10.70 14.26 6.64
N ILE A 113 10.29 13.00 6.51
CA ILE A 113 11.16 11.93 5.99
C ILE A 113 11.56 12.18 4.54
N PHE A 114 10.63 12.69 3.72
CA PHE A 114 10.83 12.97 2.31
C PHE A 114 11.78 14.14 2.07
N TYR A 115 11.69 15.22 2.86
CA TYR A 115 12.54 16.41 2.76
C TYR A 115 13.88 16.29 3.48
N SER A 116 13.99 15.41 4.47
CA SER A 116 15.26 15.15 5.17
C SER A 116 16.35 14.61 4.23
N LYS A 117 17.61 15.01 4.49
CA LYS A 117 18.79 14.58 3.71
C LYS A 117 18.93 13.05 3.67
N SER A 118 19.26 12.51 2.49
CA SER A 118 19.52 11.07 2.32
C SER A 118 20.97 10.75 2.69
N SER A 119 21.16 9.97 3.75
CA SER A 119 22.49 9.47 4.13
C SER A 119 22.82 8.12 3.47
N PHE A 120 21.81 7.38 2.99
CA PHE A 120 21.98 6.02 2.47
C PHE A 120 21.09 5.74 1.26
N PHE A 121 21.66 5.12 0.22
CA PHE A 121 20.96 4.73 -1.01
C PHE A 121 20.76 3.20 -1.03
N PRO A 122 19.52 2.70 -0.87
CA PRO A 122 19.23 1.27 -0.73
C PRO A 122 18.99 0.53 -2.05
N PHE A 123 19.19 1.17 -3.20
CA PHE A 123 18.94 0.56 -4.51
C PHE A 123 20.24 0.24 -5.22
N GLU A 124 20.27 -0.85 -5.97
CA GLU A 124 21.35 -1.20 -6.88
C GLU A 124 20.90 -0.89 -8.30
N CYS A 125 21.68 -0.07 -8.99
CA CYS A 125 21.42 0.34 -10.36
C CYS A 125 22.47 -0.31 -11.26
N VAL A 126 22.02 -1.21 -12.15
CA VAL A 126 22.85 -1.77 -13.24
C VAL A 126 22.33 -1.20 -14.55
N GLY A 127 22.98 -0.14 -15.04
CA GLY A 127 22.50 0.61 -16.22
C GLY A 127 21.12 1.26 -15.97
N ASN A 128 20.13 0.91 -16.80
CA ASN A 128 18.74 1.37 -16.68
C ASN A 128 17.85 0.43 -15.84
N ARG A 129 18.42 -0.64 -15.27
CA ARG A 129 17.72 -1.64 -14.46
C ARG A 129 17.99 -1.39 -12.98
N VAL A 130 16.93 -1.42 -12.17
CA VAL A 130 17.01 -1.15 -10.72
C VAL A 130 16.46 -2.34 -9.93
N THR A 131 17.20 -2.75 -8.89
CA THR A 131 16.71 -3.63 -7.84
C THR A 131 16.84 -2.94 -6.48
N ALA A 132 15.91 -3.22 -5.57
CA ALA A 132 16.15 -2.92 -4.16
C ALA A 132 17.28 -3.84 -3.69
N ARG A 133 18.39 -3.29 -3.15
CA ARG A 133 19.48 -4.12 -2.63
C ARG A 133 18.87 -5.10 -1.62
N PRO A 134 19.14 -6.41 -1.76
CA PRO A 134 18.81 -7.33 -0.68
C PRO A 134 19.63 -6.86 0.52
N LYS A 135 18.94 -6.39 1.57
CA LYS A 135 19.54 -6.30 2.89
C LYS A 135 20.01 -7.73 3.16
N LYS A 136 21.34 -7.98 3.19
CA LYS A 136 21.92 -9.30 3.50
C LYS A 136 21.11 -9.83 4.68
N ILE A 137 20.26 -10.82 4.42
CA ILE A 137 19.47 -11.45 5.47
C ILE A 137 20.50 -12.27 6.22
N VAL A 138 21.06 -11.67 7.28
CA VAL A 138 21.85 -12.42 8.25
C VAL A 138 20.86 -13.38 8.89
N ASN A 139 20.89 -14.61 8.40
CA ASN A 139 20.24 -15.79 8.95
C ASN A 139 18.83 -15.51 9.52
N SER A 140 17.82 -15.36 8.65
CA SER A 140 16.43 -15.32 9.12
C SER A 140 16.08 -16.72 9.63
N LYS A 141 16.13 -16.90 10.95
CA LYS A 141 15.50 -18.04 11.62
C LYS A 141 14.08 -18.17 11.04
N SER A 142 13.72 -19.35 10.53
CA SER A 142 12.41 -19.59 9.91
C SER A 142 11.33 -19.55 10.99
N TYR A 143 10.90 -18.36 11.36
CA TYR A 143 9.79 -18.20 12.27
C TYR A 143 8.52 -18.60 11.53
N ASN A 144 7.77 -19.54 12.09
CA ASN A 144 6.48 -19.94 11.53
C ASN A 144 5.52 -18.76 11.65
N LEU A 145 5.38 -18.01 10.54
CA LEU A 145 4.60 -16.78 10.48
C LEU A 145 3.15 -17.01 10.90
N GLY A 146 2.60 -18.19 10.59
CA GLY A 146 1.26 -18.62 11.00
C GLY A 146 1.11 -18.86 12.51
N LEU A 147 2.16 -19.29 13.20
CA LEU A 147 2.15 -19.42 14.67
C LEU A 147 2.25 -18.05 15.33
N ILE A 148 3.09 -17.15 14.81
CA ILE A 148 3.19 -15.79 15.32
C ILE A 148 1.87 -15.05 15.12
N SER A 149 1.27 -15.16 13.94
CA SER A 149 -0.04 -14.55 13.68
C SER A 149 -1.14 -15.17 14.55
N GLY A 150 -1.16 -16.50 14.71
CA GLY A 150 -2.11 -17.19 15.58
C GLY A 150 -2.00 -16.78 17.05
N VAL A 151 -0.79 -16.79 17.61
CA VAL A 151 -0.52 -16.40 19.00
C VAL A 151 -0.85 -14.92 19.21
N SER A 152 -0.46 -14.04 18.28
CA SER A 152 -0.80 -12.61 18.39
C SER A 152 -2.32 -12.35 18.34
N THR A 153 -3.07 -13.12 17.54
CA THR A 153 -4.53 -13.01 17.43
C THR A 153 -5.20 -13.52 18.71
N LEU A 154 -4.74 -14.63 19.27
CA LEU A 154 -5.25 -15.19 20.53
C LEU A 154 -5.01 -14.24 21.70
N THR A 155 -3.76 -13.79 21.89
CA THR A 155 -3.42 -12.81 22.93
C THR A 155 -4.18 -11.50 22.77
N GLY A 156 -4.31 -11.02 21.52
CA GLY A 156 -5.12 -9.83 21.22
C GLY A 156 -6.60 -10.00 21.58
N SER A 157 -7.20 -11.14 21.24
CA SER A 157 -8.60 -11.44 21.56
C SER A 157 -8.86 -11.56 23.07
N MET A 158 -7.91 -12.13 23.82
CA MET A 158 -7.99 -12.20 25.29
C MET A 158 -7.84 -10.82 25.92
N PHE A 159 -6.93 -9.99 25.41
CA PHE A 159 -6.74 -8.62 25.88
C PHE A 159 -7.99 -7.76 25.63
N LEU A 160 -8.56 -7.83 24.43
CA LEU A 160 -9.82 -7.16 24.09
C LEU A 160 -11.02 -7.66 24.88
N LYS A 161 -10.99 -8.88 25.41
CA LYS A 161 -12.03 -9.40 26.31
C LYS A 161 -11.87 -8.87 27.73
N SER A 162 -10.63 -8.60 28.16
CA SER A 162 -10.32 -8.03 29.49
C SER A 162 -10.49 -6.51 29.57
N VAL A 163 -10.28 -5.82 28.44
CA VAL A 163 -10.38 -4.37 28.29
C VAL A 163 -11.71 -4.11 27.60
N GLY A 164 -12.74 -3.67 28.33
CA GLY A 164 -14.12 -3.58 27.84
C GLY A 164 -14.25 -2.92 26.46
N ALA A 165 -15.34 -3.22 25.74
CA ALA A 165 -15.53 -2.85 24.33
C ALA A 165 -15.20 -1.37 24.00
N GLU A 166 -15.53 -0.45 24.92
CA GLU A 166 -15.24 0.99 24.86
C GLU A 166 -13.74 1.32 24.79
N THR A 167 -12.90 0.57 25.52
CA THR A 167 -11.44 0.80 25.58
C THR A 167 -10.68 0.01 24.51
N GLY A 168 -11.27 -1.07 23.99
CA GLY A 168 -10.69 -1.85 22.89
C GLY A 168 -10.50 -1.03 21.61
N GLY A 169 -11.44 -0.14 21.29
CA GLY A 169 -11.32 0.77 20.14
C GLY A 169 -10.14 1.74 20.27
N MET A 170 -9.92 2.30 21.47
CA MET A 170 -8.76 3.18 21.73
C MET A 170 -7.44 2.42 21.63
N VAL A 171 -7.36 1.19 22.15
CA VAL A 171 -6.14 0.38 22.04
C VAL A 171 -5.82 0.05 20.58
N ALA A 172 -6.81 -0.34 19.79
CA ALA A 172 -6.63 -0.61 18.36
C ALA A 172 -6.16 0.63 17.60
N LEU A 173 -6.71 1.81 17.90
CA LEU A 173 -6.30 3.09 17.33
C LEU A 173 -4.81 3.36 17.59
N VAL A 174 -4.37 3.23 18.85
CA VAL A 174 -2.96 3.45 19.26
C VAL A 174 -2.02 2.46 18.59
N ILE A 175 -2.40 1.19 18.51
CA ILE A 175 -1.58 0.15 17.86
C ILE A 175 -1.45 0.44 16.35
N CYS A 176 -2.56 0.71 15.65
CA CYS A 176 -2.53 1.02 14.22
C CYS A 176 -1.73 2.29 13.91
N ALA A 177 -1.90 3.33 14.72
CA ALA A 177 -1.10 4.55 14.62
C ALA A 177 0.38 4.24 14.85
N GLY A 178 0.74 3.56 15.94
CA GLY A 178 2.12 3.17 16.24
C GLY A 178 2.76 2.32 15.13
N CYS A 179 2.04 1.33 14.61
CA CYS A 179 2.48 0.52 13.47
C CYS A 179 2.78 1.37 12.24
N SER A 180 1.94 2.36 11.92
CA SER A 180 2.17 3.25 10.78
C SER A 180 3.47 4.05 10.93
N VAL A 181 3.79 4.53 12.14
CA VAL A 181 5.05 5.24 12.44
C VAL A 181 6.25 4.31 12.29
N ILE A 182 6.16 3.10 12.84
CA ILE A 182 7.23 2.09 12.74
C ILE A 182 7.49 1.74 11.27
N ILE A 183 6.44 1.51 10.49
CA ILE A 183 6.53 1.22 9.06
C ILE A 183 7.20 2.39 8.32
N LEU A 184 6.82 3.63 8.60
CA LEU A 184 7.47 4.81 8.03
C LEU A 184 8.96 4.86 8.35
N PHE A 185 9.35 4.54 9.59
CA PHE A 185 10.75 4.52 9.99
C PHE A 185 11.54 3.43 9.27
N TYR A 186 10.97 2.23 9.09
CA TYR A 186 11.62 1.16 8.32
C TYR A 186 11.74 1.52 6.83
N LEU A 187 10.68 2.10 6.25
CA LEU A 187 10.61 2.46 4.83
C LEU A 187 11.33 3.79 4.50
N ARG A 188 11.79 4.55 5.49
CA ARG A 188 12.43 5.87 5.29
C ARG A 188 13.56 5.84 4.26
N HIS A 189 14.38 4.79 4.27
CA HIS A 189 15.50 4.65 3.36
C HIS A 189 15.01 4.38 1.94
N SER A 190 13.98 3.53 1.79
CA SER A 190 13.34 3.22 0.51
C SER A 190 12.66 4.45 -0.10
N ILE A 191 11.95 5.25 0.71
CA ILE A 191 11.29 6.50 0.26
C ILE A 191 12.34 7.50 -0.23
N ARG A 192 13.41 7.71 0.55
CA ARG A 192 14.51 8.62 0.18
C ARG A 192 15.24 8.15 -1.07
N GLY A 193 15.53 6.84 -1.17
CA GLY A 193 16.16 6.28 -2.36
C GLY A 193 15.29 6.39 -3.61
N LEU A 194 13.96 6.24 -3.46
CA LEU A 194 13.01 6.39 -4.55
C LEU A 194 12.95 7.84 -5.05
N ARG A 195 13.01 8.83 -4.14
CA ARG A 195 13.13 10.25 -4.51
C ARG A 195 14.38 10.50 -5.35
N THR A 196 15.53 10.00 -4.92
CA THR A 196 16.80 10.14 -5.65
C THR A 196 16.72 9.47 -7.02
N LEU A 197 16.12 8.28 -7.11
CA LEU A 197 15.84 7.59 -8.38
C LEU A 197 14.95 8.42 -9.30
N HIS A 198 13.87 8.99 -8.79
CA HIS A 198 12.96 9.81 -9.60
C HIS A 198 13.64 11.07 -10.14
N ILE A 199 14.46 11.75 -9.33
CA ILE A 199 15.24 12.92 -9.76
C ILE A 199 16.27 12.52 -10.83
N ARG A 200 16.89 11.35 -10.68
CA ARG A 200 17.88 10.83 -11.63
C ARG A 200 17.22 10.40 -12.95
N GLU A 201 16.05 9.79 -12.87
CA GLU A 201 15.24 9.39 -14.02
C GLU A 201 14.84 10.59 -14.89
N ARG A 202 14.48 11.73 -14.28
CA ARG A 202 14.17 12.97 -15.04
C ARG A 202 15.32 13.48 -15.89
N LYS A 203 16.56 13.09 -15.59
CA LYS A 203 17.76 13.50 -16.34
C LYS A 203 18.19 12.48 -17.39
N MET A 204 17.53 11.32 -17.46
CA MET A 204 17.86 10.24 -18.38
C MET A 204 16.88 10.19 -19.56
N PRO A 205 17.35 9.81 -20.77
CA PRO A 205 16.49 9.69 -21.95
C PRO A 205 15.54 8.49 -21.86
N THR A 206 15.87 7.47 -21.05
CA THR A 206 15.07 6.26 -20.86
C THR A 206 14.66 6.09 -19.39
N PRO A 207 13.40 5.75 -19.09
CA PRO A 207 12.91 5.55 -17.73
C PRO A 207 13.43 4.26 -17.09
N TYR A 208 13.56 4.23 -15.76
CA TYR A 208 14.08 3.08 -15.03
C TYR A 208 13.10 1.89 -15.07
N THR A 209 13.61 0.73 -15.47
CA THR A 209 12.84 -0.51 -15.54
C THR A 209 13.26 -1.50 -14.44
N PHE A 210 12.40 -2.49 -14.19
CA PHE A 210 12.75 -3.62 -13.33
C PHE A 210 13.96 -4.38 -13.89
N MET A 211 14.79 -4.91 -13.00
CA MET A 211 15.90 -5.76 -13.42
C MET A 211 15.46 -7.07 -14.05
N GLN A 212 14.37 -7.65 -13.55
CA GLN A 212 13.72 -8.86 -14.05
C GLN A 212 12.54 -8.55 -14.98
N ILE A 213 12.59 -7.45 -15.75
CA ILE A 213 11.48 -7.05 -16.63
C ILE A 213 11.12 -8.13 -17.64
N ASP A 214 12.11 -8.88 -18.13
CA ASP A 214 11.93 -9.95 -19.11
C ASP A 214 11.10 -11.11 -18.52
N GLU A 215 11.42 -11.54 -17.28
CA GLU A 215 10.64 -12.54 -16.55
C GLU A 215 9.22 -12.07 -16.22
N ILE A 216 9.05 -10.78 -15.88
CA ILE A 216 7.73 -10.19 -15.61
C ILE A 216 6.89 -10.17 -16.89
N ARG A 217 7.46 -9.80 -18.04
CA ARG A 217 6.79 -9.84 -19.34
C ARG A 217 6.40 -11.26 -19.72
N GLU A 218 7.28 -12.24 -19.49
CA GLU A 218 6.99 -13.64 -19.74
C GLU A 218 5.87 -14.16 -18.84
N ALA A 219 5.92 -13.87 -17.53
CA ALA A 219 4.86 -14.22 -16.59
C ALA A 219 3.50 -13.59 -16.97
N ARG A 220 3.50 -12.31 -17.37
CA ARG A 220 2.30 -11.61 -17.87
C ARG A 220 1.72 -12.28 -19.11
N SER A 221 2.58 -12.72 -20.04
CA SER A 221 2.15 -13.39 -21.27
C SER A 221 1.46 -14.74 -21.03
N ARG A 222 1.79 -15.41 -19.92
CA ARG A 222 1.20 -16.70 -19.53
C ARG A 222 -0.18 -16.54 -18.90
N TRP A 223 -0.50 -15.37 -18.33
CA TRP A 223 -1.76 -15.10 -17.64
C TRP A 223 -2.94 -14.89 -18.59
N TRP A 224 -4.12 -15.39 -18.19
CA TRP A 224 -5.35 -15.37 -19.01
C TRP A 224 -5.77 -13.96 -19.46
N LEU A 225 -5.67 -12.98 -18.55
CA LEU A 225 -5.92 -11.57 -18.88
C LEU A 225 -4.89 -10.99 -19.86
N GLY A 226 -3.64 -11.41 -19.80
CA GLY A 226 -2.62 -11.04 -20.79
C GLY A 226 -2.94 -11.60 -22.18
N ARG A 227 -3.52 -12.80 -22.24
CA ARG A 227 -4.03 -13.38 -23.49
C ARG A 227 -5.27 -12.67 -24.00
N LEU A 228 -6.20 -12.30 -23.12
CA LEU A 228 -7.38 -11.49 -23.47
C LEU A 228 -7.00 -10.14 -24.07
N PHE A 229 -6.03 -9.43 -23.47
CA PHE A 229 -5.55 -8.15 -24.04
C PHE A 229 -4.90 -8.33 -25.42
N LYS A 230 -4.12 -9.40 -25.62
CA LYS A 230 -3.56 -9.72 -26.95
C LYS A 230 -4.67 -10.04 -27.96
N TRP A 231 -5.68 -10.81 -27.54
CA TRP A 231 -6.81 -11.18 -28.37
C TRP A 231 -7.66 -9.97 -28.78
N MET A 232 -7.98 -9.07 -27.84
CA MET A 232 -8.67 -7.80 -28.13
C MET A 232 -7.84 -6.90 -29.05
N GLY A 233 -6.52 -6.89 -28.91
CA GLY A 233 -5.60 -6.19 -29.83
C GLY A 233 -5.65 -6.76 -31.25
N SER A 234 -5.64 -8.09 -31.40
CA SER A 234 -5.72 -8.74 -32.72
C SER A 234 -7.08 -8.54 -33.41
N LEU A 235 -8.18 -8.48 -32.65
CA LEU A 235 -9.51 -8.16 -33.18
C LEU A 235 -9.56 -6.76 -33.80
N ARG A 236 -8.89 -5.79 -33.16
CA ARG A 236 -8.83 -4.41 -33.65
C ARG A 236 -8.00 -4.26 -34.93
N GLN A 237 -6.97 -5.09 -35.11
CA GLN A 237 -6.20 -5.17 -36.35
C GLN A 237 -6.98 -5.84 -37.49
N SER A 238 -7.87 -6.79 -37.19
CA SER A 238 -8.72 -7.46 -38.20
C SER A 238 -9.86 -6.59 -38.74
N THR A 239 -10.29 -5.56 -38.00
CA THR A 239 -11.33 -4.62 -38.44
C THR A 239 -10.79 -3.37 -39.16
N GLY A 240 -9.47 -3.27 -39.32
CA GLY A 240 -8.79 -2.16 -40.00
C GLY A 240 -8.25 -2.51 -41.39
N SER A 241 -8.64 -3.65 -41.96
CA SER A 241 -8.31 -4.10 -43.32
C SER A 241 -9.52 -4.04 -44.23
#